data_AF-A0A7R6XXP8-F1
#
_entry.id   AF-A0A7R6XXP8-F1
#
_cell.length_a   1.000
_cell.length_b   1.000
_cell.length_c   1.000
_cell.angle_alpha   90.00
_cell.angle_beta   90.00
_cell.angle_gamma   90.00
#
_symmetry.space_group_name_H-M   'P 1'
#
loop_
_entity.id
_entity.type
_entity.pdbx_description
1 polymer ?
#
loop_
_entity_poly.entity_id
_entity_poly.type
_entity_poly.pdbx_seq_one_letter_code
_entity_poly.pdbx_strand_id
1 'polypeptide(L)' 'MRTWFGHEPGRWAEFQKRYWAELDANGEAVAELRGLLNLGKVTLLYGAHDEAHNNAVALAGYLRETG' A
#
# COMPACT_ATOMS: atom_id res chain seq x y z
N MET A 1 -1.05 4.58 -23.44
CA MET A 1 -0.71 3.14 -23.42
C MET A 1 0.20 2.91 -22.21
N ARG A 2 -0.36 2.66 -21.03
CA ARG A 2 0.39 2.48 -19.76
C ARG A 2 0.59 0.99 -19.51
N THR A 3 1.50 0.40 -20.25
CA THR A 3 1.94 -0.99 -20.05
C THR A 3 3.13 -0.95 -19.09
N TRP A 4 2.88 -0.93 -17.79
CA TRP A 4 3.95 -0.91 -16.77
C TRP A 4 3.79 -2.01 -15.74
N PHE A 5 3.31 -3.20 -16.11
CA PHE A 5 3.37 -4.38 -15.24
C PHE A 5 3.68 -5.65 -16.05
N GLY A 6 4.72 -5.57 -16.88
CA GLY A 6 5.38 -6.75 -17.41
C GLY A 6 6.37 -7.29 -16.38
N HIS A 7 5.93 -8.15 -15.46
CA HIS A 7 6.77 -9.16 -14.79
C HIS A 7 8.13 -8.73 -14.16
N GLU A 8 8.29 -7.47 -13.74
CA GLU A 8 9.51 -6.99 -13.08
C GLU A 8 9.29 -6.87 -11.56
N PRO A 9 9.58 -7.92 -10.76
CA PRO A 9 9.48 -7.85 -9.30
C PRO A 9 10.32 -6.73 -8.69
N GLY A 10 11.37 -6.27 -9.38
CA GLY A 10 12.19 -5.14 -8.98
C GLY A 10 11.42 -3.81 -8.94
N ARG A 11 10.50 -3.56 -9.90
CA ARG A 11 9.69 -2.33 -9.90
C ARG A 11 8.67 -2.32 -8.77
N TRP A 12 8.11 -3.48 -8.45
CA TRP A 12 7.18 -3.61 -7.33
C TRP A 12 7.87 -3.41 -5.98
N ALA A 13 9.05 -4.00 -5.78
CA ALA A 13 9.83 -3.79 -4.56
C ALA A 13 10.22 -2.32 -4.36
N GLU A 14 10.68 -1.64 -5.41
CA GLU A 14 10.98 -0.21 -5.38
C GLU A 14 9.73 0.66 -5.12
N PHE A 15 8.60 0.29 -5.73
CA PHE A 15 7.32 0.96 -5.49
C PHE A 15 6.90 0.85 -4.02
N GLN A 16 6.92 -0.36 -3.46
CA GLN A 16 6.60 -0.59 -2.04
C GLN A 16 7.53 0.24 -1.14
N LYS A 17 8.85 0.21 -1.37
CA LYS A 17 9.80 1.02 -0.60
C LYS A 17 9.48 2.51 -0.63
N ARG A 18 9.24 3.08 -1.82
CA ARG A 18 8.88 4.50 -1.95
C ARG A 18 7.56 4.80 -1.26
N TYR A 19 6.56 3.97 -1.48
CA TYR A 19 5.23 4.14 -0.89
C TYR A 19 5.27 4.06 0.64
N TRP A 20 6.03 3.12 1.20
CA TRP A 20 6.23 3.01 2.64
C TRP A 20 7.01 4.19 3.22
N ALA A 21 8.02 4.71 2.51
CA ALA A 21 8.71 5.91 2.93
C ALA A 21 7.79 7.15 2.92
N GLU A 22 6.87 7.25 1.96
CA GLU A 22 5.84 8.31 1.95
C GLU A 22 4.84 8.17 3.10
N LEU A 23 4.46 6.93 3.45
CA LEU A 23 3.60 6.65 4.61
C LEU A 23 4.31 6.97 5.93
N ASP A 24 5.58 6.60 6.05
CA ASP A 24 6.41 6.89 7.23
C ASP A 24 6.60 8.40 7.43
N ALA A 25 6.80 9.12 6.33
CA ALA A 25 6.82 10.58 6.33
C ALA A 25 5.46 11.20 6.70
N ASN A 26 4.35 10.49 6.47
CA ASN A 26 2.98 10.89 6.82
C ASN A 26 2.42 10.05 7.97
N GLY A 27 3.16 9.95 9.07
CA GLY A 27 2.78 9.16 10.25
C GLY A 27 1.39 9.50 10.82
N GLU A 28 0.89 10.73 10.62
CA GLU A 28 -0.46 11.12 11.04
C GLU A 28 -1.56 10.39 10.25
N ALA A 29 -1.41 10.28 8.92
CA ALA A 29 -2.34 9.52 8.08
C ALA A 29 -2.31 8.02 8.39
N VAL A 30 -1.10 7.50 8.69
CA VAL A 30 -0.94 6.10 9.14
C VAL A 30 -1.61 5.89 10.50
N ALA A 31 -1.48 6.83 11.43
CA ALA A 31 -2.13 6.77 12.73
C ALA A 31 -3.67 6.80 12.61
N GLU A 32 -4.21 7.63 11.72
CA GLU A 32 -5.65 7.65 11.43
C GLU A 32 -6.13 6.31 10.84
N LEU A 33 -5.41 5.78 9.84
CA LEU A 33 -5.68 4.45 9.27
C LEU A 33 -5.65 3.35 10.35
N ARG A 34 -4.69 3.40 11.28
CA ARG A 34 -4.63 2.48 12.43
C ARG A 34 -5.81 2.64 13.37
N GLY A 35 -6.23 3.87 13.63
CA GLY A 35 -7.46 4.15 14.38
C GLY A 35 -8.68 3.50 13.72
N LEU A 36 -8.80 3.60 12.39
CA LEU A 36 -9.88 2.96 11.62
C LEU A 36 -9.81 1.43 11.66
N LEU A 37 -8.60 0.85 11.60
CA LEU A 37 -8.40 -0.60 11.75
C LEU A 37 -8.79 -1.12 13.13
N ASN A 38 -8.62 -0.30 14.17
CA ASN A 38 -9.01 -0.67 15.52
C ASN A 38 -10.55 -0.62 15.73
N LEU A 39 -11.26 0.19 14.94
CA LEU A 39 -12.73 0.26 14.97
C LEU A 39 -13.39 -0.95 14.32
N GLY A 40 -12.67 -1.69 13.47
CA GLY A 40 -13.17 -2.94 12.88
C GLY A 40 -12.51 -3.29 11.56
N LYS A 41 -13.19 -4.15 10.78
CA LYS A 41 -12.67 -4.62 9.50
C LYS A 41 -12.68 -3.50 8.45
N VAL A 42 -11.50 -3.02 8.07
CA VAL A 42 -11.33 -2.04 7.00
C VAL A 42 -11.24 -2.76 5.65
N THR A 43 -11.98 -2.27 4.66
CA THR A 43 -11.87 -2.72 3.26
C THR A 43 -11.20 -1.62 2.45
N LEU A 44 -10.02 -1.91 1.91
CA LEU A 44 -9.28 -0.97 1.06
C LEU A 44 -9.76 -1.12 -0.38
N LEU A 45 -10.43 -0.09 -0.89
CA LEU A 45 -10.79 0.00 -2.30
C LEU A 45 -9.63 0.61 -3.09
N TYR A 46 -9.26 -0.03 -4.19
CA TYR A 46 -8.30 0.49 -5.16
C TYR A 46 -8.94 0.51 -6.55
N GLY A 47 -8.64 1.55 -7.33
CA GLY A 47 -9.12 1.71 -8.71
C GLY A 47 -8.08 1.36 -9.77
N ALA A 48 -7.05 0.59 -9.40
CA ALA A 48 -5.99 0.18 -10.32
C ALA A 48 -6.41 -1.12 -11.01
N HIS A 49 -6.09 -1.23 -12.31
CA HIS A 49 -6.37 -2.43 -13.11
C HIS A 49 -5.56 -3.66 -12.64
N ASP A 50 -4.52 -3.45 -11.83
CA ASP A 50 -3.60 -4.48 -11.36
C ASP A 50 -3.98 -4.95 -9.95
N GLU A 51 -4.54 -6.15 -9.84
CA GLU A 51 -5.02 -6.70 -8.57
C GLU A 51 -3.88 -7.24 -7.70
N ALA A 52 -2.78 -7.66 -8.33
CA ALA A 52 -1.61 -8.22 -7.64
C ALA A 52 -0.65 -7.15 -7.11
N HIS A 53 -0.53 -6.02 -7.82
CA HIS A 53 0.44 -4.96 -7.50
C HIS A 53 -0.25 -3.58 -7.46
N ASN A 54 -0.93 -3.27 -6.35
CA ASN A 54 -1.61 -2.00 -6.15
C ASN A 54 -1.36 -1.38 -4.78
N ASN A 55 -1.73 -0.11 -4.65
CA ASN A 55 -1.57 0.67 -3.42
C ASN A 55 -2.21 -0.01 -2.20
N ALA A 56 -3.35 -0.71 -2.37
CA ALA A 56 -4.01 -1.40 -1.27
C ALA A 56 -3.21 -2.61 -0.79
N VAL A 57 -2.60 -3.38 -1.70
CA VAL A 57 -1.69 -4.49 -1.36
C VAL A 57 -0.45 -3.97 -0.65
N ALA A 58 0.17 -2.88 -1.16
CA ALA A 58 1.34 -2.27 -0.52
C ALA A 58 1.01 -1.71 0.88
N LEU A 59 -0.14 -1.07 1.04
CA LEU A 59 -0.62 -0.55 2.32
C LEU A 59 -0.94 -1.69 3.30
N ALA A 60 -1.64 -2.74 2.84
CA ALA A 60 -1.93 -3.90 3.66
C ALA A 60 -0.65 -4.62 4.13
N GLY A 61 0.37 -4.71 3.26
CA GLY A 61 1.69 -5.22 3.62
C GLY A 61 2.36 -4.36 4.69
N TYR A 62 2.40 -3.04 4.49
CA TYR A 62 2.95 -2.10 5.46
C TYR A 62 2.29 -2.20 6.83
N LEU A 63 0.95 -2.24 6.86
CA LEU A 63 0.17 -2.34 8.10
C LEU A 63 0.38 -3.67 8.82
N ARG A 64 0.67 -4.76 8.10
CA ARG A 64 1.00 -6.07 8.70
C ARG A 64 2.42 -6.14 9.23
N GLU A 65 3.38 -5.47 8.58
CA GLU A 65 4.80 -5.52 8.96
C GLU A 65 5.14 -4.51 10.07
N THR A 66 4.38 -3.42 10.17
CA THR A 66 4.54 -2.39 11.22
C THR A 66 3.54 -2.50 12.37
N GLY A 67 2.72 -3.56 12.41
CA GLY A 67 1.77 -3.87 13.48
C GLY A 67 2.37 -4.79 14.53
#